data_AF-A0A8S8XE07-F1
#
_entry.id   AF-A0A8S8XE07-F1
#
_cell.length_a   1.000
_cell.length_b   1.000
_cell.length_c   1.000
_cell.angle_alpha   90.00
_cell.angle_beta   90.00
_cell.angle_gamma   90.00
#
_symmetry.space_group_name_H-M   'P 1'
#
loop_
_entity.id
_entity.type
_entity.pdbx_description
1 polymer ?
#
loop_
_entity_poly.entity_id
_entity_poly.type
_entity_poly.pdbx_seq_one_letter_code
_entity_poly.pdbx_strand_id
1 'polypeptide(L)'
;MSDVSNQGRGEGRGGERSGGGDGARPARRPFFRRRKTCPFSGPGAPKIDYKDVKLLGRFISERGKIVPSRITAVSTKKQRELAQAIKRARFLGLLPYVLK
;
A
#
# COMPACT_ATOMS: atom_id res chain seq x y z
N MET A 1 -33.14 -13.28 54.91
CA MET A 1 -31.96 -14.10 54.60
C MET A 1 -31.93 -14.33 53.10
N SER A 2 -31.35 -13.34 52.40
CA SER A 2 -31.14 -13.17 50.95
C SER A 2 -30.86 -11.66 50.81
N ASP A 3 -29.78 -11.12 50.27
CA ASP A 3 -28.70 -11.62 49.43
C ASP A 3 -27.42 -10.90 49.84
N VAL A 4 -26.29 -11.62 49.81
CA VAL A 4 -24.97 -11.06 50.08
C VAL A 4 -24.51 -10.27 48.85
N SER A 5 -24.32 -8.98 49.08
CA SER A 5 -23.53 -8.06 48.27
C SER A 5 -22.23 -8.70 47.79
N ASN A 6 -22.02 -8.77 46.46
CA ASN A 6 -20.68 -8.93 45.91
C ASN A 6 -20.24 -7.61 45.25
N GLN A 7 -19.23 -7.02 45.87
CA GLN A 7 -18.40 -5.91 45.42
C GLN A 7 -17.65 -6.37 44.15
N GLY A 8 -17.45 -5.56 43.11
CA GLY A 8 -16.67 -4.33 43.10
C GLY A 8 -15.19 -4.61 42.78
N ARG A 9 -14.62 -3.82 41.84
CA ARG A 9 -13.20 -3.67 41.41
C ARG A 9 -12.82 -4.51 40.17
N GLY A 10 -12.12 -4.00 39.15
CA GLY A 10 -11.44 -2.73 38.87
C GLY A 10 -10.99 -2.76 37.38
N GLU A 11 -11.05 -1.67 36.63
CA GLU A 11 -10.02 -0.62 36.42
C GLU A 11 -9.47 -0.69 34.99
N GLY A 12 -9.40 0.45 34.28
CA GLY A 12 -8.84 0.47 32.92
C GLY A 12 -8.91 1.76 32.09
N ARG A 13 -8.96 2.94 32.71
CA ARG A 13 -8.51 4.27 32.21
C ARG A 13 -8.52 4.51 30.68
N GLY A 14 -9.64 5.02 30.16
CA GLY A 14 -9.67 5.78 28.91
C GLY A 14 -9.66 7.27 29.21
N GLY A 15 -8.49 7.87 29.33
CA GLY A 15 -8.33 9.29 29.65
C GLY A 15 -8.80 10.19 28.51
N GLU A 16 -9.88 10.91 28.78
CA GLU A 16 -10.30 12.11 28.06
C GLU A 16 -9.16 13.14 28.03
N ARG A 17 -8.84 13.66 26.84
CA ARG A 17 -8.10 14.91 26.70
C ARG A 17 -8.82 15.82 25.71
N SER A 18 -9.81 16.52 26.23
CA SER A 18 -10.27 17.79 25.67
C SER A 18 -9.30 18.89 26.13
N GLY A 19 -8.77 19.65 25.17
CA GLY A 19 -7.98 20.86 25.41
C GLY A 19 -7.85 21.64 24.10
N GLY A 20 -8.61 22.73 24.00
CA GLY A 20 -8.74 23.56 22.81
C GLY A 20 -7.57 24.50 22.54
N GLY A 21 -7.68 25.25 21.43
CA GLY A 21 -6.74 26.30 21.05
C GLY A 21 -6.88 26.72 19.59
N ASP A 22 -7.84 27.61 19.32
CA ASP A 22 -7.90 28.44 18.11
C ASP A 22 -6.65 29.30 17.98
N GLY A 23 -6.01 29.30 16.80
CA GLY A 23 -4.83 30.15 16.55
C GLY A 23 -3.94 29.70 15.40
N ALA A 24 -4.40 29.94 14.16
CA ALA A 24 -3.60 30.17 12.95
C ALA A 24 -2.30 29.34 12.77
N ARG A 25 -2.42 28.07 12.37
CA ARG A 25 -1.39 27.44 11.53
C ARG A 25 -1.82 27.60 10.08
N PRO A 26 -1.02 28.20 9.18
CA PRO A 26 -1.40 28.24 7.77
C PRO A 26 -1.61 26.80 7.33
N ALA A 27 -2.85 26.49 6.94
CA ALA A 27 -3.22 25.19 6.42
C ALA A 27 -2.18 24.84 5.36
N ARG A 28 -1.33 23.85 5.66
CA ARG A 28 -0.38 23.31 4.67
C ARG A 28 -1.28 22.90 3.52
N ARG A 29 -1.29 23.71 2.46
CA ARG A 29 -2.06 23.45 1.24
C ARG A 29 -1.77 21.97 0.95
N PRO A 30 -2.75 21.07 1.01
CA PRO A 30 -2.48 19.71 0.62
C PRO A 30 -2.10 19.86 -0.83
N PHE A 31 -0.80 19.73 -1.13
CA PHE A 31 -0.33 19.69 -2.49
C PHE A 31 -1.20 18.63 -3.14
N PHE A 32 -2.16 19.07 -3.96
CA PHE A 32 -3.04 18.17 -4.67
C PHE A 32 -2.09 17.39 -5.57
N ARG A 33 -1.63 16.24 -5.07
CA ARG A 33 -0.88 15.29 -5.86
C ARG A 33 -1.90 14.83 -6.87
N ARG A 34 -1.77 15.40 -8.07
CA ARG A 34 -2.52 15.01 -9.26
C ARG A 34 -2.62 13.48 -9.23
N ARG A 35 -3.84 12.94 -9.09
CA ARG A 35 -4.04 11.50 -8.99
C ARG A 35 -3.48 10.90 -10.27
N LYS A 36 -2.36 10.20 -10.17
CA LYS A 36 -1.76 9.52 -11.32
C LYS A 36 -2.71 8.39 -11.70
N THR A 37 -3.13 8.37 -12.95
CA THR A 37 -4.01 7.32 -13.48
C THR A 37 -3.25 6.00 -13.53
N CYS A 38 -3.87 4.94 -13.05
CA CYS A 38 -3.24 3.63 -13.06
C CYS A 38 -3.18 3.09 -14.50
N PRO A 39 -2.00 2.66 -14.99
CA PRO A 39 -1.85 2.14 -16.36
C PRO A 39 -2.63 0.84 -16.62
N PHE A 40 -3.05 0.16 -15.54
CA PHE A 40 -3.83 -1.08 -15.59
C PHE A 40 -5.33 -0.89 -15.29
N SER A 41 -5.82 0.35 -15.22
CA SER A 41 -7.23 0.63 -14.90
C SER A 41 -7.99 1.32 -16.04
N GLY A 42 -7.35 1.53 -17.19
CA GLY A 42 -8.00 2.08 -18.39
C GLY A 42 -8.63 1.03 -19.31
N PRO A 43 -9.52 1.43 -20.23
CA PRO A 43 -10.02 0.55 -21.29
C PRO A 43 -8.85 0.15 -22.20
N GLY A 44 -8.59 -1.15 -22.31
CA GLY A 44 -7.40 -1.69 -23.00
C GLY A 44 -6.21 -2.00 -22.09
N ALA A 45 -6.42 -2.03 -20.76
CA ALA A 45 -5.38 -2.42 -19.81
C ALA A 45 -4.84 -3.83 -20.13
N PRO A 46 -3.52 -3.98 -20.35
CA PRO A 46 -2.93 -5.29 -20.58
C PRO A 46 -3.10 -6.17 -19.34
N LYS A 47 -3.42 -7.44 -19.56
CA LYS A 47 -3.50 -8.42 -18.48
C LYS A 47 -2.11 -8.64 -17.87
N ILE A 48 -2.05 -8.77 -16.55
CA ILE A 48 -0.79 -8.95 -15.84
C ILE A 48 -0.50 -10.45 -15.77
N ASP A 49 0.31 -10.93 -16.71
CA ASP A 49 0.76 -12.32 -16.75
C ASP A 49 2.27 -12.43 -16.54
N TYR A 50 2.72 -13.58 -16.02
CA TYR A 50 4.13 -13.83 -15.71
C TYR A 50 4.99 -14.12 -16.95
N LYS A 51 4.33 -14.42 -18.07
CA LYS A 51 4.98 -14.73 -19.36
C LYS A 51 5.45 -13.47 -20.09
N ASP A 52 4.81 -12.33 -19.81
CA ASP A 52 5.07 -11.07 -20.50
C ASP A 52 6.27 -10.32 -19.91
N VAL A 53 7.47 -10.83 -20.17
CA VAL A 53 8.73 -10.30 -19.65
C VAL A 53 8.91 -8.82 -20.04
N LYS A 54 8.49 -8.42 -21.24
CA LYS A 54 8.55 -7.02 -21.70
C LYS A 54 7.69 -6.08 -20.86
N LEU A 55 6.53 -6.53 -20.42
CA LEU A 55 5.63 -5.74 -19.58
C LEU A 55 6.18 -5.67 -18.14
N LEU A 56 6.57 -6.83 -17.59
CA LEU A 56 7.10 -6.92 -16.22
C LEU A 56 8.43 -6.19 -16.05
N GLY A 57 9.30 -6.21 -17.06
CA GLY A 57 10.58 -5.52 -17.06
C GLY A 57 10.44 -4.00 -16.85
N ARG A 58 9.38 -3.37 -17.36
CA ARG A 58 9.10 -1.93 -17.14
C ARG A 58 8.81 -1.58 -15.68
N PHE A 59 8.42 -2.56 -14.87
CA PHE A 59 8.11 -2.38 -13.44
C PHE A 59 9.24 -2.87 -12.52
N ILE A 60 10.41 -3.14 -13.10
CA ILE A 60 11.62 -3.55 -12.40
C ILE A 60 12.66 -2.45 -12.60
N SER A 61 13.34 -2.08 -11.53
CA SER A 61 14.48 -1.17 -11.55
C SER A 61 15.68 -1.87 -12.19
N GLU A 62 16.62 -1.10 -12.73
CA GLU A 62 17.90 -1.59 -13.26
C GLU A 62 18.62 -2.57 -12.32
N ARG A 63 18.46 -2.43 -11.01
CA ARG A 63 19.05 -3.35 -10.02
C ARG A 63 18.30 -4.66 -9.82
N GLY A 64 17.27 -4.94 -10.62
CA GLY A 64 16.40 -6.10 -10.43
C GLY A 64 15.45 -5.97 -9.24
N LYS A 65 15.16 -4.77 -8.74
CA LYS A 65 14.19 -4.54 -7.64
C LYS A 65 12.81 -4.17 -8.20
N ILE A 66 11.73 -4.61 -7.55
CA ILE A 66 10.36 -4.23 -7.94
C ILE A 66 10.14 -2.75 -7.62
N VAL A 67 9.71 -1.97 -8.60
CA VAL A 67 9.46 -0.53 -8.42
C VAL A 67 8.18 -0.32 -7.61
N PRO A 68 8.19 0.55 -6.57
CA PRO A 68 7.03 0.78 -5.72
C PRO A 68 5.89 1.49 -6.46
N SER A 69 4.65 1.26 -6.00
CA SER A 69 3.42 1.81 -6.59
C SER A 69 3.40 3.35 -6.68
N ARG A 70 4.15 4.06 -5.84
CA ARG A 70 4.26 5.53 -5.89
C ARG A 70 4.89 6.06 -7.17
N ILE A 71 5.76 5.27 -7.79
CA ILE A 71 6.48 5.64 -9.01
C ILE A 71 5.68 5.15 -10.22
N THR A 72 5.25 3.88 -10.19
CA THR A 72 4.54 3.20 -11.29
C THR A 72 3.06 3.63 -11.40
N ALA A 73 2.53 4.33 -10.40
CA ALA A 73 1.14 4.76 -10.31
C ALA A 73 0.11 3.62 -10.39
N VAL A 74 0.51 2.37 -10.16
CA VAL A 74 -0.37 1.20 -10.22
C VAL A 74 -1.27 1.14 -8.98
N SER A 75 -2.53 0.75 -9.17
CA SER A 75 -3.48 0.57 -8.08
C SER A 75 -3.02 -0.55 -7.13
N THR A 76 -3.31 -0.44 -5.83
CA THR A 76 -2.83 -1.39 -4.82
C THR A 76 -3.22 -2.84 -5.14
N LYS A 77 -4.42 -3.06 -5.68
CA LYS A 77 -4.89 -4.40 -6.09
C LYS A 77 -4.01 -4.97 -7.21
N LYS A 78 -3.80 -4.19 -8.29
CA LYS A 78 -2.96 -4.57 -9.43
C LYS A 78 -1.49 -4.68 -9.08
N GLN A 79 -1.00 -3.89 -8.13
CA GLN A 79 0.38 -3.99 -7.64
C GLN A 79 0.63 -5.34 -6.94
N ARG A 80 -0.35 -5.90 -6.21
CA ARG A 80 -0.24 -7.24 -5.61
C ARG A 80 -0.17 -8.33 -6.68
N GLU A 81 -1.06 -8.25 -7.68
CA GLU A 81 -1.05 -9.15 -8.84
C GLU A 81 0.29 -9.08 -9.60
N LEU A 82 0.78 -7.86 -9.86
CA LEU A 82 2.06 -7.60 -10.49
C LEU A 82 3.23 -8.18 -9.70
N ALA A 83 3.26 -7.98 -8.37
CA ALA A 83 4.30 -8.54 -7.53
C ALA A 83 4.29 -10.08 -7.55
N GLN A 84 3.11 -10.72 -7.56
CA GLN A 84 3.00 -12.17 -7.69
C GLN A 84 3.45 -12.66 -9.07
N ALA A 85 3.12 -11.94 -10.15
CA ALA A 85 3.56 -12.27 -11.50
C ALA A 85 5.09 -12.15 -11.63
N ILE A 86 5.69 -11.08 -11.09
CA ILE A 86 7.16 -10.89 -11.08
C ILE A 86 7.84 -12.00 -10.26
N LYS A 87 7.31 -12.37 -9.09
CA LYS A 87 7.86 -13.47 -8.30
C LYS A 87 7.81 -14.81 -9.04
N ARG A 88 6.70 -15.11 -9.71
CA ARG A 88 6.56 -16.31 -10.55
C ARG A 88 7.54 -16.30 -11.72
N ALA A 89 7.66 -15.17 -12.42
CA ALA A 89 8.61 -15.01 -13.52
C ALA A 89 10.07 -15.20 -13.07
N ARG A 90 10.43 -14.71 -11.88
CA ARG A 90 11.76 -14.91 -11.30
C ARG A 90 12.03 -16.37 -10.91
N PHE A 91 11.03 -17.06 -10.37
CA PHE A 91 11.16 -18.49 -10.06
C PHE A 91 11.41 -19.33 -11.33
N LEU A 92 10.80 -18.95 -12.44
CA LEU A 92 10.99 -19.60 -13.74
C LEU A 92 12.25 -19.14 -14.49
N GLY A 93 13.06 -18.23 -13.92
CA GLY A 93 14.29 -17.74 -14.55
C GLY A 93 14.08 -16.73 -15.70
N LEU A 94 12.85 -16.23 -15.90
CA LEU A 94 12.55 -15.22 -16.93
C LEU A 94 13.05 -13.82 -16.56
N LEU A 95 13.22 -13.55 -15.27
CA LEU A 95 13.67 -12.27 -14.73
C LEU A 95 14.72 -12.46 -13.64
N PRO A 96 15.78 -11.63 -13.61
CA PRO A 96 16.85 -11.74 -12.62
C PRO A 96 16.42 -11.20 -11.25
N TYR A 97 17.00 -11.78 -10.19
CA TYR A 97 16.90 -11.27 -8.82
C TYR A 97 17.87 -10.13 -8.55
N VAL A 98 19.05 -10.18 -9.18
CA VAL A 98 20.13 -9.21 -9.05
C VAL A 98 20.77 -9.05 -10.43
N LEU A 99 20.89 -7.80 -10.87
CA LEU A 99 21.72 -7.42 -12.02
C LEU A 99 23.00 -6.79 -11.45
N LYS A 100 24.15 -7.27 -11.93
CA LYS A 100 25.48 -6.77 -11.53
C LYS A 100 25.77 -5.44 -12.21
#